data_AF-A0AAU4WVD3-F1
#
_entry.id   AF-A0AAU4WVD3-F1
#
_cell.length_a   1.000
_cell.length_b   1.000
_cell.length_c   1.000
_cell.angle_alpha   90.00
_cell.angle_beta   90.00
_cell.angle_gamma   90.00
#
_symmetry.space_group_name_H-M   'P 1'
#
loop_
_entity.id
_entity.type
_entity.pdbx_description
1 polymer ?
#
loop_
_entity_poly.entity_id
_entity_poly.type
_entity_poly.pdbx_seq_one_letter_code
_entity_poly.pdbx_strand_id
1 'polypeptide(L)'
;MRLEHIKIDNFRGLSQVDIPFSRFGCLIGENNAGKSSVFQALNMFLSSGSAVATDFLHPERAIRIQMTFAEIGDADLQRLQESHRERMRPEIVDGRLTLARIYTVPGKGSTVLVKKVPSDERYHRSALTEVIKPGMSDEEVAEGVRLVYPEIYSSITGKLTRIAVKRAWEETVAALKDDDFKSGDEPLKTGMDKSVAGLPEDFKSSETVVTL
;
A
#
# COMPACT_ATOMS: atom_id res chain seq x y z
N MET A 1 -5.55 16.99 -0.50
CA MET A 1 -5.16 15.72 -1.13
C MET A 1 -5.37 15.75 -2.65
N ARG A 2 -4.52 15.06 -3.43
CA ARG A 2 -4.72 14.79 -4.87
C ARG A 2 -4.30 13.37 -5.27
N LEU A 3 -4.82 12.89 -6.40
CA LEU A 3 -4.29 11.69 -7.06
C LEU A 3 -2.93 12.02 -7.68
N GLU A 4 -1.89 11.28 -7.32
CA GLU A 4 -0.53 11.43 -7.83
C GLU A 4 -0.19 10.36 -8.87
N HIS A 5 -0.71 9.15 -8.70
CA HIS A 5 -0.28 8.02 -9.50
C HIS A 5 -1.34 6.92 -9.60
N ILE A 6 -1.45 6.26 -10.75
CA ILE A 6 -2.18 4.99 -10.90
C ILE A 6 -1.28 3.91 -11.50
N LYS A 7 -1.38 2.69 -10.99
CA LYS A 7 -0.84 1.48 -11.65
C LYS A 7 -1.97 0.48 -11.86
N ILE A 8 -2.05 -0.12 -13.03
CA ILE A 8 -3.08 -1.08 -13.39
C ILE A 8 -2.39 -2.30 -13.99
N ASP A 9 -2.68 -3.46 -13.43
CA ASP A 9 -2.21 -4.75 -13.93
C ASP A 9 -3.40 -5.66 -14.26
N ASN A 10 -3.30 -6.33 -15.42
CA ASN A 10 -4.19 -7.40 -15.85
C ASN A 10 -5.68 -7.02 -16.02
N PHE A 11 -5.98 -5.77 -16.41
CA PHE A 11 -7.36 -5.27 -16.52
C PHE A 11 -7.79 -5.01 -17.96
N ARG A 12 -8.77 -5.77 -18.46
CA ARG A 12 -9.31 -5.67 -19.83
C ARG A 12 -8.19 -5.76 -20.88
N GLY A 13 -7.97 -4.72 -21.67
CA GLY A 13 -6.86 -4.67 -22.64
C GLY A 13 -5.53 -4.19 -22.04
N LEU A 14 -5.47 -3.89 -20.74
CA LEU A 14 -4.31 -3.34 -20.06
C LEU A 14 -3.52 -4.46 -19.39
N SER A 15 -2.40 -4.86 -19.98
CA SER A 15 -1.48 -5.81 -19.36
C SER A 15 -0.80 -5.20 -18.13
N GLN A 16 -0.20 -4.02 -18.32
CA GLN A 16 0.42 -3.20 -17.29
C GLN A 16 0.39 -1.74 -17.72
N VAL A 17 -0.05 -0.85 -16.84
CA VAL A 17 -0.10 0.60 -17.04
C VAL A 17 0.42 1.28 -15.78
N ASP A 18 1.25 2.30 -15.97
CA ASP A 18 1.93 3.05 -14.90
C ASP A 18 1.89 4.53 -15.32
N ILE A 19 0.98 5.32 -14.74
CA ILE A 19 0.69 6.70 -15.17
C ILE A 19 0.74 7.66 -13.97
N PRO A 20 1.59 8.71 -14.02
CA PRO A 20 1.53 9.81 -13.07
C PRO A 20 0.37 10.77 -13.41
N PHE A 21 -0.28 11.30 -12.38
CA PHE A 21 -1.30 12.34 -12.49
C PHE A 21 -0.75 13.71 -12.09
N SER A 22 -0.92 14.65 -13.02
CA SER A 22 -0.79 16.08 -12.80
C SER A 22 -2.17 16.70 -12.48
N ARG A 23 -2.19 18.00 -12.14
CA ARG A 23 -3.45 18.74 -11.95
C ARG A 23 -4.32 18.80 -13.20
N PHE A 24 -3.68 18.72 -14.37
CA PHE A 24 -4.33 18.63 -15.67
C PHE A 24 -3.55 17.62 -16.51
N GLY A 25 -4.21 16.54 -16.91
CA GLY A 25 -3.64 15.48 -17.74
C GLY A 25 -4.60 15.14 -18.88
N CYS A 26 -4.05 14.93 -20.07
CA CYS A 26 -4.80 14.47 -21.23
C CYS A 26 -4.30 13.09 -21.64
N LEU A 27 -5.22 12.13 -21.76
CA LEU A 27 -4.91 10.80 -22.23
C LEU A 27 -5.24 10.70 -23.72
N ILE A 28 -4.21 10.67 -24.56
CA ILE A 28 -4.32 10.67 -26.03
C ILE A 28 -3.84 9.32 -26.58
N GLY A 29 -4.44 8.89 -27.69
CA GLY A 29 -4.07 7.65 -28.38
C GLY A 29 -5.18 7.19 -29.33
N GLU A 30 -4.90 6.15 -30.11
CA GLU A 30 -5.88 5.58 -31.04
C GLU A 30 -7.12 5.02 -30.32
N ASN A 31 -8.21 4.83 -31.07
CA ASN A 31 -9.36 4.11 -30.55
C ASN A 31 -8.93 2.70 -30.13
N ASN A 32 -9.51 2.22 -29.03
CA ASN A 32 -9.19 0.91 -28.44
C ASN A 32 -7.78 0.77 -27.86
N ALA A 33 -6.96 1.83 -27.80
CA ALA A 33 -5.65 1.82 -27.12
C ALA A 33 -5.72 1.68 -25.59
N GLY A 34 -6.89 1.39 -25.01
CA GLY A 34 -7.07 1.22 -23.56
C GLY A 34 -7.40 2.49 -22.78
N LYS A 35 -7.59 3.64 -23.44
CA LYS A 35 -7.92 4.92 -22.78
C LYS A 35 -9.14 4.81 -21.86
N SER A 36 -10.26 4.31 -22.39
CA SER A 36 -11.48 4.10 -21.62
C SER A 36 -11.29 3.06 -20.51
N SER A 37 -10.42 2.07 -20.71
CA SER A 37 -10.09 1.07 -19.69
C SER A 37 -9.38 1.67 -18.49
N VAL A 38 -8.51 2.67 -18.69
CA VAL A 38 -7.87 3.41 -17.58
C VAL A 38 -8.93 4.14 -16.73
N PHE A 39 -9.87 4.85 -17.36
CA PHE A 39 -10.96 5.52 -16.64
C PHE A 39 -11.92 4.54 -15.95
N GLN A 40 -12.16 3.38 -16.56
CA GLN A 40 -12.99 2.33 -15.96
C GLN A 40 -12.30 1.70 -14.74
N ALA A 41 -10.98 1.48 -14.77
CA ALA A 41 -10.22 1.03 -13.62
C ALA A 41 -10.25 2.06 -12.48
N LEU A 42 -10.09 3.35 -12.82
CA LEU A 42 -10.21 4.46 -11.87
C LEU A 42 -11.59 4.46 -11.19
N ASN A 43 -12.66 4.40 -11.98
CA ASN A 43 -14.02 4.36 -11.44
C ASN A 43 -14.27 3.09 -10.60
N MET A 44 -13.76 1.94 -11.05
CA MET A 44 -13.87 0.67 -10.31
C MET A 44 -13.21 0.77 -8.93
N PHE A 45 -12.06 1.43 -8.85
CA PHE A 45 -11.37 1.67 -7.58
C PHE A 45 -12.18 2.59 -6.66
N LEU A 46 -12.63 3.75 -7.17
CA LEU A 46 -13.29 4.79 -6.37
C LEU A 46 -14.72 4.41 -5.93
N SER A 47 -15.49 3.76 -6.81
CA SER A 47 -16.89 3.40 -6.56
C SER A 47 -17.06 2.06 -5.84
N SER A 48 -15.96 1.44 -5.42
CA SER A 48 -15.95 0.11 -4.84
C SER A 48 -16.55 -0.99 -5.74
N GLY A 49 -16.34 -0.89 -7.06
CA GLY A 49 -16.93 -1.79 -8.04
C GLY A 49 -16.45 -3.25 -7.90
N SER A 50 -17.30 -4.18 -8.34
CA SER A 50 -16.94 -5.59 -8.53
C SER A 50 -16.38 -5.83 -9.92
N ALA A 51 -15.42 -6.74 -10.04
CA ALA A 51 -14.92 -7.20 -11.34
C ALA A 51 -15.81 -8.32 -11.90
N VAL A 52 -15.99 -8.36 -13.22
CA VAL A 52 -16.59 -9.48 -13.95
C VAL A 52 -15.51 -10.29 -14.69
N ALA A 53 -15.83 -11.48 -15.17
CA ALA A 53 -14.84 -12.35 -15.83
C ALA A 53 -14.13 -11.69 -17.02
N THR A 54 -14.84 -10.85 -17.78
CA THR A 54 -14.28 -10.11 -18.93
C THR A 54 -13.39 -8.93 -18.54
N ASP A 55 -13.33 -8.56 -17.27
CA ASP A 55 -12.37 -7.56 -16.78
C ASP A 55 -10.97 -8.14 -16.63
N PHE A 56 -10.80 -9.45 -16.57
CA PHE A 56 -9.50 -10.12 -16.45
C PHE A 56 -8.89 -10.31 -17.84
N LEU A 57 -7.75 -9.66 -18.11
CA LEU A 57 -7.02 -9.90 -19.36
C LEU A 57 -6.56 -11.36 -19.44
N HIS A 58 -5.98 -11.83 -18.34
CA HIS A 58 -5.57 -13.20 -18.08
C HIS A 58 -6.38 -13.74 -16.90
N PRO A 59 -7.32 -14.69 -17.11
CA PRO A 59 -8.17 -15.24 -16.05
C PRO A 59 -7.41 -15.88 -14.88
N GLU A 60 -6.18 -16.34 -15.11
CA GLU A 60 -5.31 -16.97 -14.14
C GLU A 60 -4.50 -15.97 -13.28
N ARG A 61 -4.55 -14.68 -13.60
CA ARG A 61 -3.84 -13.62 -12.88
C ARG A 61 -4.84 -12.71 -12.17
N ALA A 62 -4.47 -12.19 -11.01
CA ALA A 62 -5.29 -11.20 -10.33
C ALA A 62 -5.27 -9.85 -11.08
N ILE A 63 -6.39 -9.14 -11.10
CA ILE A 63 -6.39 -7.71 -11.44
C ILE A 63 -5.83 -6.96 -10.24
N ARG A 64 -4.92 -6.02 -10.48
CA ARG A 64 -4.43 -5.09 -9.47
C ARG A 64 -4.59 -3.66 -9.95
N ILE A 65 -5.30 -2.84 -9.18
CA ILE A 65 -5.42 -1.40 -9.44
C ILE A 65 -4.88 -0.68 -8.21
N GLN A 66 -3.76 0.01 -8.37
CA GLN A 66 -3.08 0.74 -7.31
C GLN A 66 -3.17 2.25 -7.55
N MET A 67 -3.46 3.02 -6.50
CA MET A 67 -3.51 4.48 -6.54
C MET A 67 -2.65 5.06 -5.43
N THR A 68 -1.82 6.04 -5.77
CA THR A 68 -1.07 6.85 -4.81
C THR A 68 -1.69 8.23 -4.72
N PHE A 69 -2.04 8.61 -3.50
CA PHE A 69 -2.53 9.93 -3.15
C PHE A 69 -1.41 10.71 -2.49
N ALA A 70 -1.31 12.00 -2.81
CA ALA A 70 -0.32 12.92 -2.26
C ALA A 70 -1.00 14.17 -1.68
N GLU A 71 -0.20 14.99 -0.99
CA GLU A 71 -0.68 16.23 -0.34
C GLU A 71 -1.84 15.96 0.63
N ILE A 72 -1.75 14.86 1.38
CA ILE A 72 -2.72 14.53 2.43
C ILE A 72 -2.37 15.35 3.68
N GLY A 73 -3.19 16.36 3.95
CA GLY A 73 -3.06 17.21 5.14
C GLY A 73 -4.09 16.91 6.23
N ASP A 74 -3.99 17.64 7.34
CA ASP A 74 -4.92 17.50 8.47
C ASP A 74 -6.37 17.80 8.07
N ALA A 75 -6.60 18.73 7.14
CA ALA A 75 -7.94 19.04 6.63
C ALA A 75 -8.56 17.84 5.88
N ASP A 76 -7.78 17.08 5.11
CA ASP A 76 -8.25 15.88 4.42
C ASP A 76 -8.57 14.76 5.43
N LEU A 77 -7.70 14.59 6.43
CA LEU A 77 -7.90 13.68 7.55
C LEU A 77 -9.11 14.03 8.41
N GLN A 78 -9.46 15.31 8.50
CA GLN A 78 -10.62 15.77 9.25
C GLN A 78 -11.95 15.34 8.60
N ARG A 79 -11.96 15.12 7.28
CA ARG A 79 -13.12 14.58 6.53
C ARG A 79 -13.42 13.12 6.88
N LEU A 80 -12.45 12.41 7.47
CA LEU A 80 -12.62 11.04 7.96
C LEU A 80 -13.21 11.03 9.37
N GLN A 81 -13.99 9.99 9.69
CA GLN A 81 -14.41 9.74 11.07
C GLN A 81 -13.19 9.54 11.99
N GLU A 82 -13.30 9.97 13.25
CA GLU A 82 -12.23 9.96 14.26
C GLU A 82 -11.50 8.60 14.33
N SER A 83 -12.27 7.50 14.38
CA SER A 83 -11.77 6.13 14.46
C SER A 83 -10.95 5.70 13.24
N HIS A 84 -11.20 6.30 12.07
CA HIS A 84 -10.49 6.05 10.83
C HIS A 84 -9.27 6.96 10.70
N ARG A 85 -9.38 8.21 11.16
CA ARG A 85 -8.30 9.20 11.21
C ARG A 85 -7.10 8.68 12.02
N GLU A 86 -7.35 8.22 13.24
CA GLU A 86 -6.29 7.69 14.12
C GLU A 86 -5.57 6.50 13.51
N ARG A 87 -6.27 5.70 12.70
CA ARG A 87 -5.72 4.51 12.05
C ARG A 87 -4.97 4.81 10.76
N MET A 88 -5.36 5.85 10.02
CA MET A 88 -4.73 6.25 8.75
C MET A 88 -3.50 7.14 8.95
N ARG A 89 -3.48 7.94 10.01
CA ARG A 89 -2.37 8.85 10.33
C ARG A 89 -0.98 8.18 10.35
N PRO A 90 -0.77 7.00 10.96
CA PRO A 90 0.54 6.33 10.90
C PRO A 90 0.88 5.78 9.51
N GLU A 91 -0.11 5.64 8.63
CA GLU A 91 0.03 5.08 7.29
C GLU A 91 0.34 6.13 6.22
N ILE A 92 0.20 7.41 6.58
CA ILE A 92 0.55 8.55 5.73
C ILE A 92 2.00 8.90 5.99
N VAL A 93 2.85 8.64 5.00
CA VAL A 93 4.28 8.93 5.05
C VAL A 93 4.56 10.05 4.05
N ASP A 94 5.18 11.13 4.49
CA ASP A 94 5.46 12.32 3.67
C ASP A 94 4.23 12.89 2.94
N GLY A 95 3.07 12.85 3.62
CA GLY A 95 1.80 13.31 3.05
C GLY A 95 1.27 12.41 1.91
N ARG A 96 1.80 11.19 1.77
CA ARG A 96 1.39 10.21 0.77
C ARG A 96 0.75 8.97 1.37
N LEU A 97 -0.19 8.40 0.64
CA LEU A 97 -0.85 7.13 0.94
C LEU A 97 -1.01 6.34 -0.35
N THR A 98 -0.60 5.07 -0.37
CA THR A 98 -0.82 4.20 -1.54
C THR A 98 -1.73 3.05 -1.17
N LEU A 99 -2.75 2.82 -1.99
CA LEU A 99 -3.75 1.78 -1.80
C LEU A 99 -3.85 0.95 -3.07
N ALA A 100 -4.05 -0.36 -2.93
CA ALA A 100 -4.32 -1.24 -4.05
C ALA A 100 -5.61 -2.01 -3.83
N ARG A 101 -6.33 -2.22 -4.93
CA ARG A 101 -7.43 -3.18 -5.01
C ARG A 101 -7.01 -4.38 -5.81
N ILE A 102 -7.26 -5.55 -5.24
CA ILE A 102 -6.89 -6.83 -5.81
C ILE A 102 -8.16 -7.65 -6.03
N TYR A 103 -8.36 -8.12 -7.26
CA TYR A 103 -9.43 -9.02 -7.62
C TYR A 103 -8.79 -10.32 -8.09
N THR A 104 -8.87 -11.35 -7.25
CA THR A 104 -8.32 -12.69 -7.57
C THR A 104 -9.31 -13.52 -8.38
N VAL A 105 -10.61 -13.23 -8.24
CA VAL A 105 -11.72 -13.87 -8.95
C VAL A 105 -12.79 -12.82 -9.26
N PRO A 106 -13.71 -13.07 -10.22
CA PRO A 106 -14.86 -12.20 -10.43
C PRO A 106 -15.64 -11.99 -9.13
N GLY A 107 -16.03 -10.74 -8.87
CA GLY A 107 -16.70 -10.33 -7.64
C GLY A 107 -16.04 -9.14 -6.95
N LYS A 108 -16.16 -9.08 -5.62
CA LYS A 108 -15.61 -7.99 -4.82
C LYS A 108 -14.10 -8.16 -4.65
N GLY A 109 -13.37 -7.08 -4.91
CA GLY A 109 -11.93 -7.01 -4.65
C GLY A 109 -11.64 -6.74 -3.18
N SER A 110 -10.46 -7.15 -2.73
CA SER A 110 -9.90 -6.74 -1.45
C SER A 110 -9.12 -5.44 -1.63
N THR A 111 -9.16 -4.57 -0.62
CA THR A 111 -8.34 -3.35 -0.60
C THR A 111 -7.21 -3.53 0.41
N VAL A 112 -5.99 -3.25 -0.04
CA VAL A 112 -4.76 -3.34 0.74
C VAL A 112 -4.05 -2.00 0.76
N LEU A 113 -3.32 -1.75 1.83
CA LEU A 113 -2.40 -0.65 1.96
C LEU A 113 -1.06 -1.06 1.37
N VAL A 114 -0.53 -0.24 0.46
CA VAL A 114 0.76 -0.50 -0.18
C VAL A 114 1.80 0.35 0.51
N LYS A 115 2.78 -0.31 1.11
CA LYS A 115 3.91 0.35 1.79
C LYS A 115 5.23 -0.05 1.17
N LYS A 116 6.23 0.80 1.35
CA LYS A 116 7.62 0.35 1.27
C LYS A 116 7.86 -0.58 2.46
N VAL A 117 8.06 -1.85 2.18
CA VAL A 117 8.51 -2.83 3.18
C VAL A 117 9.90 -3.31 2.78
N PRO A 118 10.78 -3.64 3.74
CA PRO A 118 12.06 -4.23 3.40
C PRO A 118 11.89 -5.45 2.49
N SER A 119 12.76 -5.56 1.49
CA SER A 119 12.78 -6.65 0.53
C SER A 119 13.09 -7.98 1.20
N ASP A 120 14.02 -7.96 2.15
CA ASP A 120 14.35 -9.07 3.04
C ASP A 120 13.29 -9.21 4.15
N GLU A 121 12.64 -10.37 4.18
CA GLU A 121 11.55 -10.70 5.09
C GLU A 121 11.98 -10.72 6.56
N ARG A 122 13.28 -10.88 6.85
CA ARG A 122 13.81 -10.75 8.22
C ARG A 122 13.55 -9.36 8.77
N TYR A 123 13.58 -8.33 7.94
CA TYR A 123 13.27 -6.97 8.36
C TYR A 123 11.76 -6.67 8.35
N HIS A 124 10.90 -7.69 8.34
CA HIS A 124 9.47 -7.51 8.60
C HIS A 124 9.19 -7.57 10.10
N ARG A 125 8.18 -6.80 10.55
CA ARG A 125 7.83 -6.73 11.98
C ARG A 125 7.40 -8.08 12.56
N SER A 126 6.79 -8.95 11.74
CA SER A 126 6.43 -10.32 12.09
C SER A 126 7.67 -11.16 12.43
N ALA A 127 8.71 -11.11 11.59
CA ALA A 127 9.96 -11.83 11.81
C ALA A 127 10.65 -11.39 13.11
N LEU A 128 10.71 -10.08 13.40
CA LEU A 128 11.21 -9.59 14.68
C LEU A 128 10.39 -10.16 15.84
N THR A 129 9.06 -10.11 15.74
CA THR A 129 8.15 -10.54 16.81
C THR A 129 8.33 -12.02 17.17
N GLU A 130 8.59 -12.88 16.18
CA GLU A 130 8.90 -14.29 16.43
C GLU A 130 10.27 -14.46 17.12
N VAL A 131 11.28 -13.67 16.75
CA VAL A 131 12.62 -13.73 17.36
C VAL A 131 12.63 -13.25 18.82
N ILE A 132 11.85 -12.21 19.15
CA ILE A 132 11.81 -11.62 20.51
C ILE A 132 10.56 -12.01 21.30
N LYS A 133 9.94 -13.14 20.96
CA LYS A 133 8.63 -13.56 21.47
C LYS A 133 8.57 -13.53 23.01
N PRO A 134 7.46 -13.07 23.60
CA PRO A 134 7.25 -13.15 25.04
C PRO A 134 7.30 -14.60 25.52
N GLY A 135 7.99 -14.85 26.64
CA GLY A 135 8.12 -16.19 27.23
C GLY A 135 9.42 -16.94 26.91
N MET A 136 10.22 -16.48 25.94
CA MET A 136 11.56 -17.02 25.67
C MET A 136 12.58 -16.58 26.72
N SER A 137 13.60 -17.40 27.00
CA SER A 137 14.72 -17.02 27.89
C SER A 137 15.58 -15.93 27.26
N ASP A 138 16.41 -15.27 28.08
CA ASP A 138 17.36 -14.26 27.59
C ASP A 138 18.38 -14.89 26.62
N GLU A 139 18.80 -16.14 26.85
CA GLU A 139 19.70 -16.90 25.99
C GLU A 139 19.06 -17.27 24.64
N GLU A 140 17.79 -17.73 24.66
CA GLU A 140 17.06 -18.07 23.43
C GLU A 140 16.86 -16.85 22.53
N VAL A 141 16.51 -15.70 23.13
CA VAL A 141 16.39 -14.44 22.40
C VAL A 141 17.75 -14.01 21.84
N ALA A 142 18.82 -14.10 22.63
CA ALA A 142 20.16 -13.74 22.18
C ALA A 142 20.61 -14.60 20.98
N GLU A 143 20.37 -15.91 21.03
CA GLU A 143 20.70 -16.83 19.94
C GLU A 143 19.84 -16.56 18.69
N GLY A 144 18.53 -16.35 18.86
CA GLY A 144 17.64 -16.00 17.76
C GLY A 144 18.05 -14.70 17.07
N VAL A 145 18.42 -13.68 17.83
CA VAL A 145 18.93 -12.40 17.29
C VAL A 145 20.27 -12.62 16.60
N ARG A 146 21.19 -13.41 17.17
CA ARG A 146 22.48 -13.72 16.56
C ARG A 146 22.35 -14.44 15.21
N LEU A 147 21.38 -15.35 15.09
CA LEU A 147 21.14 -16.13 13.87
C LEU A 147 20.41 -15.32 12.79
N VAL A 148 19.38 -14.57 13.17
CA VAL A 148 18.51 -13.86 12.20
C VAL A 148 19.06 -12.47 11.86
N TYR A 149 19.65 -11.78 12.83
CA TYR A 149 20.16 -10.40 12.75
C TYR A 149 21.60 -10.28 13.30
N PRO A 150 22.59 -10.92 12.67
CA PRO A 150 23.98 -10.91 13.16
C PRO A 150 24.53 -9.48 13.29
N GLU A 151 24.14 -8.57 12.41
CA GLU A 151 24.49 -7.14 12.46
C GLU A 151 23.93 -6.46 13.72
N ILE A 152 22.66 -6.72 14.07
CA ILE A 152 22.03 -6.18 15.28
C ILE A 152 22.67 -6.78 16.53
N TYR A 153 22.94 -8.08 16.51
CA TYR A 153 23.62 -8.74 17.63
C TYR A 153 24.99 -8.12 17.91
N SER A 154 25.75 -7.84 16.86
CA SER A 154 27.09 -7.24 16.96
C SER A 154 27.08 -5.76 17.35
N SER A 155 26.00 -5.02 17.10
CA SER A 155 25.91 -3.58 17.38
C SER A 155 25.51 -3.28 18.83
N ILE A 156 24.87 -4.21 19.53
CA ILE A 156 24.43 -4.02 20.92
C ILE A 156 25.62 -4.21 21.87
N THR A 157 26.10 -3.11 22.44
CA THR A 157 27.12 -3.13 23.50
C THR A 157 26.46 -3.30 24.87
N GLY A 158 26.59 -4.47 25.49
CA GLY A 158 26.09 -4.75 26.85
C GLY A 158 25.04 -5.85 26.91
N LYS A 159 24.10 -5.77 27.87
CA LYS A 159 23.04 -6.77 27.99
C LYS A 159 22.08 -6.69 26.81
N LEU A 160 21.94 -7.79 26.08
CA LEU A 160 20.94 -7.93 25.02
C LEU A 160 19.55 -8.00 25.66
N THR A 161 18.80 -6.90 25.55
CA THR A 161 17.41 -6.81 26.03
C THR A 161 16.47 -6.69 24.83
N ARG A 162 15.23 -7.17 24.97
CA ARG A 162 14.21 -7.03 23.90
C ARG A 162 14.00 -5.58 23.45
N ILE A 163 14.11 -4.63 24.38
CA ILE A 163 14.02 -3.19 24.09
C ILE A 163 15.21 -2.74 23.24
N ALA A 164 16.43 -3.14 23.59
CA ALA A 164 17.64 -2.82 22.82
C ALA A 164 17.60 -3.44 21.42
N VAL A 165 17.17 -4.70 21.30
CA VAL A 165 17.00 -5.38 20.01
C VAL A 165 15.99 -4.65 19.13
N LYS A 166 14.82 -4.32 19.68
CA LYS A 166 13.78 -3.60 18.92
C LYS A 166 14.29 -2.24 18.42
N ARG A 167 14.98 -1.49 19.27
CA ARG A 167 15.56 -0.19 18.90
C ARG A 167 16.61 -0.35 17.79
N ALA A 168 17.56 -1.26 17.94
CA ALA A 168 18.61 -1.49 16.95
C ALA A 168 18.03 -2.01 15.61
N TRP A 169 16.95 -2.80 15.66
CA TRP A 169 16.20 -3.19 14.47
C TRP A 169 15.54 -1.99 13.78
N GLU A 170 14.88 -1.10 14.53
CA GLU A 170 14.27 0.11 13.97
C GLU A 170 15.32 1.02 13.31
N GLU A 171 16.49 1.18 13.95
CA GLU A 171 17.64 1.92 13.40
C GLU A 171 18.20 1.26 12.12
N THR A 172 18.29 -0.08 12.10
CA THR A 172 18.77 -0.83 10.93
C THR A 172 17.81 -0.70 9.76
N VAL A 173 16.50 -0.86 9.99
CA VAL A 173 15.46 -0.71 8.96
C VAL A 173 15.42 0.72 8.43
N ALA A 174 15.57 1.72 9.29
CA ALA A 174 15.63 3.13 8.89
C ALA A 174 16.89 3.46 8.07
N ALA A 175 17.97 2.68 8.20
CA ALA A 175 19.21 2.85 7.47
C ALA A 175 19.29 2.07 6.14
N LEU A 176 18.28 1.24 5.82
CA LEU A 176 18.21 0.53 4.55
C LEU A 176 18.15 1.51 3.37
N LYS A 177 18.78 1.13 2.24
CA LYS A 177 18.71 1.95 1.02
C LYS A 177 17.36 1.78 0.36
N ASP A 178 16.97 2.73 -0.48
CA ASP A 178 15.69 2.65 -1.21
C ASP A 178 15.54 1.36 -2.05
N ASP A 179 16.64 0.83 -2.60
CA ASP A 179 16.67 -0.44 -3.37
C ASP A 179 16.44 -1.68 -2.49
N ASP A 180 16.64 -1.57 -1.18
CA ASP A 180 16.38 -2.64 -0.21
C ASP A 180 14.90 -2.69 0.21
N PHE A 181 14.04 -1.83 -0.36
CA PHE A 181 12.60 -1.86 -0.15
C PHE A 181 11.86 -2.37 -1.39
N LYS A 182 10.78 -3.11 -1.15
CA LYS A 182 9.78 -3.51 -2.15
C LYS A 182 8.40 -2.98 -1.76
N SER A 183 7.48 -2.99 -2.71
CA SER A 183 6.06 -2.78 -2.40
C SER A 183 5.52 -3.99 -1.64
N GLY A 184 5.08 -3.76 -0.40
CA GLY A 184 4.39 -4.74 0.43
C GLY A 184 2.92 -4.40 0.57
N ASP A 185 2.09 -5.44 0.59
CA ASP A 185 0.65 -5.33 0.79
C ASP A 185 0.30 -5.66 2.24
N GLU A 186 -0.31 -4.71 2.94
CA GLU A 186 -0.90 -4.94 4.25
C GLU A 186 -2.44 -4.86 4.15
N PRO A 187 -3.17 -5.81 4.73
CA PRO A 187 -4.63 -5.73 4.76
C PRO A 187 -5.07 -4.48 5.52
N LEU A 188 -6.03 -3.74 4.95
CA LEU A 188 -6.66 -2.65 5.67
C LEU A 188 -7.35 -3.20 6.92
N LYS A 189 -7.05 -2.65 8.10
CA LYS A 189 -7.77 -3.01 9.34
C LYS A 189 -9.27 -2.71 9.13
N THR A 190 -10.13 -3.61 9.61
CA THR A 190 -11.60 -3.57 9.45
C THR A 190 -12.18 -2.17 9.69
N GLY A 191 -12.94 -1.64 8.71
CA GLY A 191 -13.59 -0.31 8.74
C GLY A 191 -12.93 0.77 7.87
N MET A 192 -11.69 0.58 7.41
CA MET A 192 -11.00 1.57 6.54
C MET A 192 -11.48 1.55 5.08
N ASP A 193 -12.14 0.48 4.64
CA ASP A 193 -12.72 0.32 3.30
C ASP A 193 -13.73 1.43 2.96
N LYS A 194 -14.56 1.84 3.94
CA LYS A 194 -15.50 2.96 3.80
C LYS A 194 -14.82 4.34 3.87
N SER A 195 -13.63 4.42 4.46
CA SER A 195 -12.87 5.68 4.64
C SER A 195 -12.21 6.13 3.36
N VAL A 196 -11.65 5.18 2.61
CA VAL A 196 -11.03 5.43 1.31
C VAL A 196 -12.04 5.95 0.30
N ALA A 197 -13.30 5.51 0.37
CA ALA A 197 -14.38 5.99 -0.50
C ALA A 197 -14.84 7.44 -0.21
N GLY A 198 -14.50 7.98 0.97
CA GLY A 198 -14.77 9.38 1.37
C GLY A 198 -13.62 10.34 1.07
N LEU A 199 -12.41 9.84 0.83
CA LEU A 199 -11.26 10.67 0.45
C LEU A 199 -11.46 11.43 -0.89
N PRO A 200 -12.10 10.88 -1.94
CA PRO A 200 -12.22 11.54 -3.22
C PRO A 200 -13.60 12.18 -3.46
N GLU A 201 -14.28 12.74 -2.45
CA GLU A 201 -15.54 13.48 -2.70
C GLU A 201 -15.40 14.57 -3.78
N ASP A 202 -14.21 15.15 -3.90
CA ASP A 202 -13.90 16.17 -4.92
C ASP A 202 -13.87 15.59 -6.36
N PHE A 203 -13.75 14.27 -6.52
CA PHE A 203 -13.91 13.58 -7.82
C PHE A 203 -15.37 13.21 -8.14
N LYS A 204 -16.26 13.23 -7.13
CA LYS A 204 -17.70 12.98 -7.33
C LYS A 204 -18.47 14.26 -7.66
N SER A 205 -17.97 15.42 -7.24
CA SER A 205 -18.60 16.73 -7.44
C SER A 205 -18.16 17.47 -8.70
N SER A 206 -17.06 17.06 -9.33
CA SER A 206 -16.77 17.51 -10.69
C SER A 206 -17.65 16.71 -11.65
N GLU A 207 -18.58 17.38 -12.32
CA GLU A 207 -19.02 16.98 -13.66
C GLU A 207 -17.78 16.90 -14.57
N THR A 208 -16.99 15.83 -14.43
CA THR A 208 -16.06 15.44 -15.46
C THR A 208 -16.93 14.86 -16.54
N VAL A 209 -17.40 15.75 -17.43
CA VAL A 209 -17.97 15.35 -18.70
C VAL A 209 -16.85 14.59 -19.43
N VAL A 210 -16.85 13.27 -19.28
CA VAL A 210 -16.13 12.37 -20.18
C VAL A 210 -16.93 12.36 -21.46
N THR A 211 -16.76 13.41 -22.28
CA THR A 211 -17.25 13.39 -23.65
C THR A 211 -16.36 12.41 -24.40
N LEU A 212 -16.95 11.30 -24.83
CA LEU A 212 -16.36 10.38 -25.81
C LEU A 212 -16.23 11.07 -27.17
#